data_AF-A0A5C2HNL9-F1
#
_entry.id   AF-A0A5C2HNL9-F1
#
_cell.length_a   1.000
_cell.length_b   1.000
_cell.length_c   1.000
_cell.angle_alpha   90.00
_cell.angle_beta   90.00
_cell.angle_gamma   90.00
#
_symmetry.space_group_name_H-M   'P 1'
#
loop_
_entity.id
_entity.type
_entity.pdbx_description
1 polymer ?
#
loop_
_entity_poly.entity_id
_entity_poly.type
_entity_poly.pdbx_seq_one_letter_code
_entity_poly.pdbx_strand_id
1 'polypeptide(L)'
;MEKFFNTEGPMKADMHYLIPSFQRFDWEEVRVLIERQKYFLLHAPRQTGKTTALMEMVTALNQEGRYLALYVNIEAAQTARNDADKGNRIICDILLQSGELFFSEPLPWSEARDKLRPTEPQQRLNQLLSWWAKHSSKPIVLLLDEVDALIGDTLVSLLRQLRTGYMQRPEAFPHSIILCGVRDLKDYRIHQSNGDIITGGSAFNVKAESLTLGNFTPQEIRTLYQQHTEATGQYFDEAIFELLWQDTYGQPWLVNAIGNELTWKDRALRDRSVVINLPHYLAARERLIQSRAVHLDQLADKLRENRVRRVIAPILAGEPSPQQRQDDLEYCEDLGLIRRKPLEISNRIYREILPRELTSALQDSITNQQQSWYLTETNRLDMVKLLQAFQQFFRENSESWLQRFAYKEAGPQLLMQAFLQRIINGGGRINRDYALGRRRTDLLIEWPVREHNGQWQEVQIVVIELKILHGSLEKIVEEGIAQTLDYSDKCGAEESHLVIFDRDATTSWEEKIWHWPCRLVSVWGC
;
A
#
# COMPACT_ATOMS: atom_id res chain seq x y z
N MET A 1 -6.49 -7.39 29.87
CA MET A 1 -5.40 -7.63 28.91
C MET A 1 -4.71 -6.30 28.69
N GLU A 2 -3.38 -6.27 28.61
CA GLU A 2 -2.66 -5.04 28.26
C GLU A 2 -3.04 -4.62 26.82
N LYS A 3 -3.13 -3.32 26.55
CA LYS A 3 -3.39 -2.82 25.19
C LYS A 3 -2.21 -3.15 24.27
N PHE A 4 -2.45 -3.30 22.98
CA PHE A 4 -1.39 -3.62 22.02
C PHE A 4 -1.56 -2.92 20.67
N PHE A 5 -0.48 -2.84 19.88
CA PHE A 5 -0.51 -2.38 18.50
C PHE A 5 -1.19 -3.43 17.63
N ASN A 6 -2.17 -3.02 16.83
CA ASN A 6 -2.99 -3.95 16.08
C ASN A 6 -2.87 -3.70 14.58
N THR A 7 -2.59 -4.78 13.84
CA THR A 7 -2.42 -4.80 12.38
C THR A 7 -3.63 -5.37 11.65
N GLU A 8 -4.67 -5.77 12.39
CA GLU A 8 -5.89 -6.39 11.89
C GLU A 8 -7.08 -5.42 12.05
N GLY A 9 -8.11 -5.50 11.22
CA GLY A 9 -9.30 -4.66 11.36
C GLY A 9 -10.42 -5.32 12.15
N PRO A 10 -11.33 -4.57 12.81
CA PRO A 10 -11.28 -3.15 13.17
C PRO A 10 -10.53 -2.89 14.50
N MET A 11 -10.15 -1.63 14.75
CA MET A 11 -9.54 -1.24 16.04
C MET A 11 -10.59 -1.16 17.15
N LYS A 12 -10.22 -1.59 18.36
CA LYS A 12 -11.06 -1.52 19.56
C LYS A 12 -10.36 -0.71 20.63
N ALA A 13 -10.96 0.37 21.11
CA ALA A 13 -10.32 1.32 22.01
C ALA A 13 -9.95 0.72 23.39
N ASP A 14 -10.65 -0.32 23.83
CA ASP A 14 -10.38 -1.06 25.07
C ASP A 14 -9.22 -2.06 24.93
N MET A 15 -8.93 -2.54 23.71
CA MET A 15 -7.90 -3.55 23.45
C MET A 15 -6.64 -2.98 22.78
N HIS A 16 -6.75 -1.92 21.98
CA HIS A 16 -5.68 -1.48 21.09
C HIS A 16 -5.25 -0.04 21.39
N TYR A 17 -3.99 0.26 21.07
CA TYR A 17 -3.55 1.65 20.95
C TYR A 17 -4.21 2.28 19.71
N LEU A 18 -4.74 3.49 19.87
CA LEU A 18 -5.62 4.10 18.85
C LEU A 18 -5.45 5.61 18.81
N ILE A 19 -5.39 6.17 17.60
CA ILE A 19 -5.64 7.60 17.35
C ILE A 19 -7.09 7.74 16.88
N PRO A 20 -7.92 8.56 17.55
CA PRO A 20 -9.32 8.77 17.17
C PRO A 20 -9.42 9.22 15.70
N SER A 21 -10.33 8.62 14.93
CA SER A 21 -10.42 8.93 13.49
C SER A 21 -10.93 10.33 13.23
N PHE A 22 -11.72 10.93 14.13
CA PHE A 22 -12.18 12.33 14.01
C PHE A 22 -11.05 13.36 14.01
N GLN A 23 -9.83 12.99 14.41
CA GLN A 23 -8.65 13.86 14.27
C GLN A 23 -8.01 13.77 12.88
N ARG A 24 -8.37 12.74 12.10
CA ARG A 24 -7.72 12.35 10.82
C ARG A 24 -8.54 12.67 9.58
N PHE A 25 -9.78 13.13 9.76
CA PHE A 25 -10.63 13.62 8.70
C PHE A 25 -11.55 14.72 9.25
N ASP A 26 -12.09 15.56 8.37
CA ASP A 26 -12.94 16.68 8.76
C ASP A 26 -14.33 16.19 9.23
N TRP A 27 -14.44 15.91 10.53
CA TRP A 27 -15.69 15.44 11.13
C TRP A 27 -16.80 16.49 11.07
N GLU A 28 -16.47 17.77 11.16
CA GLU A 28 -17.48 18.83 11.06
C GLU A 28 -18.05 18.91 9.66
N GLU A 29 -17.23 18.78 8.62
CA GLU A 29 -17.73 18.69 7.24
C GLU A 29 -18.63 17.46 7.04
N VAL A 30 -18.24 16.29 7.57
CA VAL A 30 -19.10 15.09 7.54
C VAL A 30 -20.46 15.35 8.19
N ARG A 31 -20.49 16.02 9.35
CA ARG A 31 -21.74 16.37 10.04
C ARG A 31 -22.57 17.34 9.21
N VAL A 32 -21.96 18.37 8.62
CA VAL A 32 -22.64 19.33 7.74
C VAL A 32 -23.27 18.63 6.53
N LEU A 33 -22.56 17.68 5.91
CA LEU A 33 -23.09 16.88 4.80
C LEU A 33 -24.27 16.02 5.23
N ILE A 34 -24.19 15.35 6.39
CA ILE A 34 -25.28 14.56 6.95
C ILE A 34 -26.49 15.44 7.24
N GLU A 35 -26.32 16.56 7.93
CA GLU A 35 -27.40 17.51 8.28
C GLU A 35 -28.09 18.07 7.04
N ARG A 36 -27.33 18.28 5.95
CA ARG A 36 -27.85 18.72 4.65
C ARG A 36 -28.41 17.57 3.79
N GLN A 37 -28.60 16.38 4.36
CA GLN A 37 -29.16 15.19 3.71
C GLN A 37 -28.39 14.76 2.47
N LYS A 38 -27.08 15.01 2.45
CA LYS A 38 -26.24 14.69 1.30
C LYS A 38 -25.89 13.21 1.30
N TYR A 39 -25.83 12.65 0.09
CA TYR A 39 -25.15 11.37 -0.15
C TYR A 39 -23.75 11.69 -0.65
N PHE A 40 -22.74 11.06 -0.07
CA PHE A 40 -21.34 11.37 -0.39
C PHE A 40 -20.45 10.13 -0.27
N LEU A 41 -19.24 10.26 -0.79
CA LEU A 41 -18.25 9.19 -0.75
C LEU A 41 -17.21 9.46 0.32
N LEU A 42 -16.83 8.41 1.03
CA LEU A 42 -15.62 8.41 1.83
C LEU A 42 -14.64 7.41 1.21
N HIS A 43 -13.58 7.90 0.58
CA HIS A 43 -12.53 7.02 0.05
C HIS A 43 -11.27 7.15 0.87
N ALA A 44 -10.55 6.04 0.99
CA ALA A 44 -9.25 6.04 1.63
C ALA A 44 -8.42 4.90 1.06
N PRO A 45 -7.09 5.08 0.91
CA PRO A 45 -6.22 3.98 0.57
C PRO A 45 -6.40 2.79 1.51
N ARG A 46 -6.06 1.59 1.02
CA ARG A 46 -6.09 0.38 1.85
C ARG A 46 -5.27 0.60 3.12
N GLN A 47 -5.76 0.02 4.21
CA GLN A 47 -5.03 -0.02 5.49
C GLN A 47 -4.80 1.36 6.15
N THR A 48 -5.71 2.30 5.91
CA THR A 48 -5.77 3.63 6.56
C THR A 48 -6.72 3.68 7.76
N GLY A 49 -7.38 2.56 8.10
CA GLY A 49 -8.34 2.50 9.20
C GLY A 49 -9.75 2.98 8.85
N LYS A 50 -10.14 2.95 7.57
CA LYS A 50 -11.49 3.30 7.06
C LYS A 50 -12.62 2.68 7.89
N THR A 51 -12.61 1.35 8.05
CA THR A 51 -13.65 0.64 8.81
C THR A 51 -13.72 1.08 10.27
N THR A 52 -12.57 1.37 10.90
CA THR A 52 -12.56 1.93 12.27
C THR A 52 -13.21 3.31 12.31
N ALA A 53 -12.88 4.19 11.35
CA ALA A 53 -13.49 5.51 11.25
C ALA A 53 -15.02 5.43 11.08
N LEU A 54 -15.51 4.53 10.23
CA LEU A 54 -16.95 4.35 10.02
C LEU A 54 -17.68 3.87 11.29
N MET A 55 -17.07 2.97 12.05
CA MET A 55 -17.63 2.50 13.32
C MET A 55 -17.64 3.62 14.38
N GLU A 56 -16.60 4.45 14.44
CA GLU A 56 -16.57 5.63 15.31
C GLU A 56 -17.65 6.65 14.92
N MET A 57 -17.85 6.91 13.62
CA MET A 57 -18.93 7.78 13.12
C MET A 57 -20.31 7.27 13.55
N VAL A 58 -20.59 5.97 13.35
CA VAL A 58 -21.86 5.35 13.77
C VAL A 58 -22.08 5.51 15.27
N THR A 59 -21.03 5.27 16.06
CA THR A 59 -21.10 5.41 17.51
C THR A 59 -21.43 6.85 17.91
N ALA A 60 -20.74 7.84 17.34
CA ALA A 60 -20.98 9.24 17.63
C ALA A 60 -22.40 9.68 17.22
N LEU A 61 -22.85 9.34 16.01
CA LEU A 61 -24.18 9.70 15.51
C LEU A 61 -25.31 9.09 16.35
N ASN A 62 -25.15 7.84 16.78
CA ASN A 62 -26.13 7.18 17.64
C ASN A 62 -26.13 7.76 19.06
N GLN A 63 -24.98 8.16 19.60
CA GLN A 63 -24.86 8.84 20.90
C GLN A 63 -25.49 10.24 20.89
N GLU A 64 -25.42 10.99 19.78
CA GLU A 64 -26.13 12.26 19.63
C GLU A 64 -27.65 12.11 19.73
N GLY A 65 -28.18 10.91 19.44
CA GLY A 65 -29.58 10.57 19.57
C GLY A 65 -30.51 11.14 18.48
N ARG A 66 -30.00 12.01 17.59
CA ARG A 66 -30.75 12.61 16.47
C ARG A 66 -31.01 11.63 15.32
N TYR A 67 -30.10 10.69 15.11
CA TYR A 67 -30.10 9.78 13.98
C TYR A 67 -30.15 8.32 14.42
N LEU A 68 -30.54 7.46 13.48
CA LEU A 68 -30.33 6.03 13.54
C LEU A 68 -29.23 5.65 12.54
N ALA A 69 -27.99 5.54 13.01
CA ALA A 69 -26.84 5.25 12.17
C ALA A 69 -26.53 3.74 12.10
N LEU A 70 -26.27 3.22 10.90
CA LEU A 70 -25.89 1.82 10.68
C LEU A 70 -24.64 1.70 9.81
N TYR A 71 -23.69 0.89 10.28
CA TYR A 71 -22.56 0.41 9.47
C TYR A 71 -22.92 -0.92 8.81
N VAL A 72 -22.63 -1.06 7.52
CA VAL A 72 -22.85 -2.29 6.77
C VAL A 72 -21.69 -2.53 5.82
N ASN A 73 -21.00 -3.66 5.98
CA ASN A 73 -20.02 -4.14 5.01
C ASN A 73 -20.74 -4.97 3.94
N ILE A 74 -20.64 -4.57 2.67
CA ILE A 74 -21.31 -5.24 1.55
C ILE A 74 -20.37 -6.09 0.67
N GLU A 75 -19.13 -6.33 1.12
CA GLU A 75 -18.10 -7.08 0.39
C GLU A 75 -18.57 -8.47 -0.05
N ALA A 76 -19.38 -9.15 0.77
CA ALA A 76 -19.89 -10.49 0.44
C ALA A 76 -20.69 -10.54 -0.88
N ALA A 77 -21.27 -9.41 -1.32
CA ALA A 77 -21.97 -9.31 -2.60
C ALA A 77 -21.01 -9.28 -3.81
N GLN A 78 -19.69 -9.18 -3.62
CA GLN A 78 -18.69 -9.35 -4.67
C GLN A 78 -18.82 -10.70 -5.41
N THR A 79 -19.26 -11.76 -4.71
CA THR A 79 -19.49 -13.09 -5.28
C THR A 79 -20.57 -13.13 -6.36
N ALA A 80 -21.37 -12.07 -6.48
CA ALA A 80 -22.39 -11.94 -7.51
C ALA A 80 -21.82 -11.46 -8.85
N ARG A 81 -20.68 -10.74 -8.86
CA ARG A 81 -20.07 -10.17 -10.07
C ARG A 81 -21.11 -9.40 -10.92
N ASN A 82 -21.45 -9.88 -12.12
CA ASN A 82 -22.44 -9.27 -13.02
C ASN A 82 -23.88 -9.76 -12.78
N ASP A 83 -24.13 -10.59 -11.78
CA ASP A 83 -25.48 -11.03 -11.41
C ASP A 83 -26.12 -10.03 -10.44
N ALA A 84 -26.74 -8.99 -10.99
CA ALA A 84 -27.38 -7.94 -10.22
C ALA A 84 -28.49 -8.47 -9.28
N ASP A 85 -29.18 -9.54 -9.66
CA ASP A 85 -30.24 -10.13 -8.85
C ASP A 85 -29.65 -10.81 -7.60
N LYS A 86 -28.66 -11.68 -7.79
CA LYS A 86 -27.92 -12.28 -6.68
C LYS A 86 -27.27 -11.22 -5.79
N GLY A 87 -26.66 -10.19 -6.38
CA GLY A 87 -26.04 -9.09 -5.66
C GLY A 87 -27.04 -8.33 -4.78
N ASN A 88 -28.20 -7.96 -5.33
CA ASN A 88 -29.26 -7.27 -4.59
C ASN A 88 -29.80 -8.10 -3.43
N ARG A 89 -29.99 -9.41 -3.61
CA ARG A 89 -30.41 -10.32 -2.52
C ARG A 89 -29.40 -10.30 -1.38
N ILE A 90 -28.11 -10.51 -1.68
CA ILE A 90 -27.05 -10.53 -0.68
C ILE A 90 -26.99 -9.19 0.08
N ILE A 91 -27.02 -8.05 -0.61
CA ILE A 91 -26.99 -6.73 0.02
C ILE A 91 -28.20 -6.52 0.94
N CYS A 92 -29.40 -6.89 0.50
CA CYS A 92 -30.61 -6.76 1.31
C CYS A 92 -30.57 -7.66 2.55
N ASP A 93 -30.10 -8.90 2.41
CA ASP A 93 -29.99 -9.84 3.53
C ASP A 93 -28.99 -9.36 4.57
N ILE A 94 -27.85 -8.80 4.15
CA ILE A 94 -26.86 -8.21 5.06
C ILE A 94 -27.45 -6.98 5.77
N LEU A 95 -28.16 -6.10 5.05
CA LEU A 95 -28.82 -4.93 5.66
C LEU A 95 -29.81 -5.34 6.75
N LEU A 96 -30.64 -6.35 6.47
CA LEU A 96 -31.62 -6.89 7.41
C LEU A 96 -30.93 -7.50 8.64
N GLN A 97 -29.90 -8.32 8.44
CA GLN A 97 -29.15 -8.94 9.54
C GLN A 97 -28.44 -7.90 10.42
N SER A 98 -27.80 -6.90 9.81
CA SER A 98 -27.17 -5.80 10.55
C SER A 98 -28.20 -4.98 11.31
N GLY A 99 -29.35 -4.70 10.71
CA GLY A 99 -30.46 -4.01 11.38
C GLY A 99 -30.98 -4.80 12.59
N GLU A 100 -31.18 -6.10 12.45
CA GLU A 100 -31.60 -7.00 13.54
C GLU A 100 -30.59 -7.04 14.70
N LEU A 101 -29.29 -6.99 14.39
CA LEU A 101 -28.23 -7.09 15.39
C LEU A 101 -27.99 -5.78 16.16
N PHE A 102 -27.99 -4.65 15.46
CA PHE A 102 -27.50 -3.38 16.00
C PHE A 102 -28.60 -2.47 16.56
N PHE A 103 -29.86 -2.69 16.21
CA PHE A 103 -30.94 -1.84 16.71
C PHE A 103 -31.66 -2.47 17.90
N SER A 104 -31.77 -1.67 18.96
CA SER A 104 -32.55 -2.02 20.16
C SER A 104 -34.06 -1.81 19.96
N GLU A 105 -34.46 -1.02 18.96
CA GLU A 105 -35.87 -0.88 18.60
C GLU A 105 -36.35 -2.15 17.89
N PRO A 106 -37.50 -2.75 18.30
CA PRO A 106 -38.08 -3.90 17.65
C PRO A 106 -38.73 -3.46 16.33
N LEU A 107 -37.90 -3.15 15.33
CA LEU A 107 -38.38 -2.97 13.97
C LEU A 107 -38.92 -4.32 13.47
N PRO A 108 -40.05 -4.35 12.73
CA PRO A 108 -40.67 -5.59 12.27
C PRO A 108 -39.90 -6.19 11.08
N TRP A 109 -38.65 -6.60 11.30
CA TRP A 109 -37.73 -7.10 10.27
C TRP A 109 -38.27 -8.35 9.54
N SER A 110 -39.08 -9.16 10.23
CA SER A 110 -39.80 -10.28 9.60
C SER A 110 -40.81 -9.81 8.55
N GLU A 111 -41.54 -8.73 8.81
CA GLU A 111 -42.47 -8.15 7.83
C GLU A 111 -41.73 -7.55 6.64
N ALA A 112 -40.57 -6.94 6.87
CA ALA A 112 -39.70 -6.48 5.78
C ALA A 112 -39.29 -7.65 4.89
N ARG A 113 -38.83 -8.76 5.48
CA ARG A 113 -38.46 -9.98 4.74
C ARG A 113 -39.62 -10.48 3.88
N ASP A 114 -40.82 -10.57 4.43
CA ASP A 114 -41.98 -11.07 3.71
C ASP A 114 -42.42 -10.14 2.58
N LYS A 115 -42.39 -8.81 2.80
CA LYS A 115 -42.68 -7.82 1.75
C LYS A 115 -41.66 -7.81 0.61
N LEU A 116 -40.41 -8.15 0.88
CA LEU A 116 -39.33 -8.17 -0.12
C LEU A 116 -39.30 -9.45 -0.95
N ARG A 117 -39.88 -10.56 -0.48
CA ARG A 117 -39.90 -11.85 -1.20
C ARG A 117 -40.49 -11.75 -2.62
N PRO A 118 -41.65 -11.12 -2.85
CA PRO A 118 -42.25 -11.02 -4.19
C PRO A 118 -41.68 -9.88 -5.04
N THR A 119 -40.78 -9.05 -4.51
CA THR A 119 -40.29 -7.85 -5.19
C THR A 119 -39.29 -8.19 -6.29
N GLU A 120 -39.46 -7.55 -7.45
CA GLU A 120 -38.49 -7.60 -8.55
C GLU A 120 -37.08 -7.24 -8.06
N PRO A 121 -36.04 -7.99 -8.44
CA PRO A 121 -34.69 -7.81 -7.90
C PRO A 121 -34.16 -6.38 -7.99
N GLN A 122 -34.49 -5.67 -9.07
CA GLN A 122 -34.05 -4.30 -9.36
C GLN A 122 -34.76 -3.23 -8.51
N GLN A 123 -35.74 -3.61 -7.69
CA GLN A 123 -36.47 -2.72 -6.78
C GLN A 123 -36.27 -3.09 -5.30
N ARG A 124 -35.67 -4.25 -5.03
CA ARG A 124 -35.63 -4.85 -3.69
C ARG A 124 -34.91 -3.97 -2.67
N LEU A 125 -33.74 -3.43 -3.01
CA LEU A 125 -32.99 -2.55 -2.12
C LEU A 125 -33.74 -1.24 -1.89
N ASN A 126 -34.28 -0.65 -2.95
CA ASN A 126 -35.06 0.59 -2.84
C ASN A 126 -36.27 0.40 -1.90
N GLN A 127 -37.04 -0.68 -2.07
CA GLN A 127 -38.18 -0.98 -1.22
C GLN A 127 -37.78 -1.28 0.23
N LEU A 128 -36.68 -1.98 0.47
CA LEU A 128 -36.16 -2.22 1.82
C LEU A 128 -35.84 -0.91 2.54
N LEU A 129 -35.07 -0.04 1.90
CA LEU A 129 -34.66 1.24 2.48
C LEU A 129 -35.85 2.19 2.68
N SER A 130 -36.82 2.19 1.75
CA SER A 130 -38.05 2.95 1.91
C SER A 130 -38.95 2.41 3.02
N TRP A 131 -39.06 1.08 3.15
CA TRP A 131 -39.78 0.46 4.25
C TRP A 131 -39.12 0.86 5.58
N TRP A 132 -37.81 0.77 5.68
CA TRP A 132 -37.09 1.08 6.90
C TRP A 132 -37.26 2.56 7.30
N ALA A 133 -37.11 3.50 6.36
CA ALA A 133 -37.30 4.93 6.64
C ALA A 133 -38.70 5.27 7.17
N LYS A 134 -39.74 4.59 6.68
CA LYS A 134 -41.13 4.82 7.11
C LYS A 134 -41.47 4.24 8.48
N HIS A 135 -40.74 3.21 8.93
CA HIS A 135 -40.99 2.54 10.21
C HIS A 135 -39.98 2.94 11.29
N SER A 136 -38.89 3.63 10.92
CA SER A 136 -37.92 4.16 11.86
C SER A 136 -38.47 5.38 12.60
N SER A 137 -38.26 5.43 13.91
CA SER A 137 -38.61 6.60 14.74
C SER A 137 -37.70 7.80 14.47
N LYS A 138 -36.52 7.58 13.89
CA LYS A 138 -35.48 8.57 13.64
C LYS A 138 -34.99 8.53 12.18
N PRO A 139 -34.48 9.65 11.64
CA PRO A 139 -33.86 9.67 10.33
C PRO A 139 -32.64 8.73 10.27
N ILE A 140 -32.55 7.92 9.22
CA ILE A 140 -31.52 6.88 9.07
C ILE A 140 -30.26 7.45 8.40
N VAL A 141 -29.09 7.17 8.96
CA VAL A 141 -27.79 7.43 8.31
C VAL A 141 -27.12 6.08 8.02
N LEU A 142 -26.91 5.76 6.75
CA LEU A 142 -26.40 4.44 6.35
C LEU A 142 -24.98 4.55 5.79
N LEU A 143 -24.06 3.81 6.39
CA LEU A 143 -22.66 3.74 5.99
C LEU A 143 -22.43 2.38 5.32
N LEU A 144 -22.27 2.38 4.00
CA LEU A 144 -21.99 1.19 3.20
C LEU A 144 -20.48 1.10 2.93
N ASP A 145 -19.83 0.06 3.45
CA ASP A 145 -18.39 -0.18 3.31
C ASP A 145 -18.08 -1.22 2.23
N GLU A 146 -16.89 -1.14 1.64
CA GLU A 146 -16.40 -1.99 0.54
C GLU A 146 -17.32 -1.94 -0.71
N VAL A 147 -17.86 -0.77 -1.04
CA VAL A 147 -18.66 -0.57 -2.27
C VAL A 147 -17.83 -0.84 -3.52
N ASP A 148 -16.51 -0.65 -3.42
CA ASP A 148 -15.53 -0.92 -4.47
C ASP A 148 -15.26 -2.41 -4.73
N ALA A 149 -15.74 -3.29 -3.84
CA ALA A 149 -15.72 -4.73 -4.08
C ALA A 149 -16.72 -5.16 -5.16
N LEU A 150 -17.78 -4.37 -5.39
CA LEU A 150 -18.81 -4.65 -6.38
C LEU A 150 -18.34 -4.25 -7.78
N ILE A 151 -18.71 -5.07 -8.77
CA ILE A 151 -18.35 -4.84 -10.18
C ILE A 151 -19.56 -4.94 -11.09
N GLY A 152 -19.42 -4.36 -12.29
CA GLY A 152 -20.37 -4.45 -13.39
C GLY A 152 -21.82 -4.20 -12.98
N ASP A 153 -22.71 -5.10 -13.39
CA ASP A 153 -24.16 -4.89 -13.24
C ASP A 153 -24.63 -4.83 -11.78
N THR A 154 -23.92 -5.49 -10.85
CA THR A 154 -24.25 -5.42 -9.42
C THR A 154 -24.02 -4.03 -8.85
N LEU A 155 -22.86 -3.42 -9.15
CA LEU A 155 -22.56 -2.04 -8.72
C LEU A 155 -23.54 -1.04 -9.35
N VAL A 156 -23.83 -1.18 -10.65
CA VAL A 156 -24.81 -0.33 -11.34
C VAL A 156 -26.19 -0.44 -10.69
N SER A 157 -26.62 -1.65 -10.34
CA SER A 157 -27.92 -1.89 -9.71
C SER A 157 -28.04 -1.22 -8.35
N LEU A 158 -27.01 -1.34 -7.50
CA LEU A 158 -26.93 -0.64 -6.21
C LEU A 158 -27.08 0.87 -6.39
N LEU A 159 -26.23 1.49 -7.22
CA LEU A 159 -26.19 2.95 -7.39
C LEU A 159 -27.51 3.50 -7.96
N ARG A 160 -28.10 2.82 -8.95
CA ARG A 160 -29.37 3.24 -9.55
C ARG A 160 -30.52 3.17 -8.54
N GLN A 161 -30.58 2.13 -7.71
CA GLN A 161 -31.65 1.99 -6.71
C GLN A 161 -31.54 3.05 -5.59
N LEU A 162 -30.32 3.39 -5.17
CA LEU A 162 -30.09 4.50 -4.24
C LEU A 162 -30.50 5.84 -4.85
N ARG A 163 -30.18 6.05 -6.14
CA ARG A 163 -30.56 7.27 -6.87
C ARG A 163 -32.08 7.41 -7.00
N THR A 164 -32.81 6.33 -7.28
CA THR A 164 -34.27 6.35 -7.40
C THR A 164 -34.97 6.82 -6.12
N GLY A 165 -34.46 6.44 -4.95
CA GLY A 165 -35.02 6.87 -3.66
C GLY A 165 -34.57 8.26 -3.19
N TYR A 166 -33.58 8.87 -3.84
CA TYR A 166 -32.92 10.11 -3.39
C TYR A 166 -33.91 11.26 -3.09
N MET A 167 -34.96 11.43 -3.90
CA MET A 167 -35.93 12.52 -3.76
C MET A 167 -36.97 12.31 -2.64
N GLN A 168 -36.97 11.14 -2.00
CA GLN A 168 -37.97 10.75 -0.99
C GLN A 168 -37.45 10.92 0.45
N ARG A 169 -36.30 11.56 0.62
CA ARG A 169 -35.69 11.78 1.93
C ARG A 169 -36.21 13.03 2.64
N PRO A 170 -36.19 13.04 3.98
CA PRO A 170 -35.86 11.91 4.86
C PRO A 170 -37.07 11.00 5.19
N GLU A 171 -38.28 11.35 4.74
CA GLU A 171 -39.53 10.73 5.22
C GLU A 171 -39.75 9.30 4.73
N ALA A 172 -39.27 8.97 3.53
CA ALA A 172 -39.52 7.69 2.88
C ALA A 172 -38.25 7.06 2.27
N PHE A 173 -37.07 7.57 2.63
CA PHE A 173 -35.76 7.02 2.26
C PHE A 173 -34.67 7.51 3.24
N PRO A 174 -33.53 6.80 3.41
CA PRO A 174 -32.51 7.14 4.41
C PRO A 174 -32.03 8.59 4.33
N HIS A 175 -31.96 9.30 5.45
CA HIS A 175 -31.57 10.73 5.54
C HIS A 175 -30.23 11.05 4.87
N SER A 176 -29.22 10.21 5.08
CA SER A 176 -27.91 10.31 4.44
C SER A 176 -27.34 8.92 4.19
N ILE A 177 -26.56 8.78 3.12
CA ILE A 177 -25.83 7.56 2.78
C ILE A 177 -24.38 7.91 2.49
N ILE A 178 -23.49 7.22 3.19
CA ILE A 178 -22.04 7.31 3.02
C ILE A 178 -21.60 6.03 2.30
N LEU A 179 -21.11 6.16 1.08
CA LEU A 179 -20.54 5.02 0.34
C LEU A 179 -19.03 5.04 0.50
N CYS A 180 -18.47 3.93 0.97
CA CYS A 180 -17.05 3.85 1.31
C CYS A 180 -16.33 2.81 0.48
N GLY A 181 -15.12 3.14 0.05
CA GLY A 181 -14.29 2.26 -0.77
C GLY A 181 -12.87 2.78 -0.88
N VAL A 182 -12.04 2.12 -1.69
CA VAL A 182 -10.64 2.55 -1.89
C VAL A 182 -10.53 3.74 -2.86
N ARG A 183 -11.58 4.04 -3.65
CA ARG A 183 -11.51 5.00 -4.77
C ARG A 183 -12.77 5.85 -4.89
N ASP A 184 -12.67 7.01 -5.53
CA ASP A 184 -13.83 7.79 -5.94
C ASP A 184 -14.64 7.02 -7.01
N LEU A 185 -15.97 6.90 -6.81
CA LEU A 185 -16.88 6.27 -7.78
C LEU A 185 -16.88 6.98 -9.15
N LYS A 186 -16.47 8.25 -9.24
CA LYS A 186 -16.33 8.97 -10.51
C LYS A 186 -15.38 8.27 -11.48
N ASP A 187 -14.36 7.58 -10.95
CA ASP A 187 -13.32 6.92 -11.74
C ASP A 187 -13.69 5.50 -12.19
N TYR A 188 -14.88 5.04 -11.81
CA TYR A 188 -15.31 3.69 -12.13
C TYR A 188 -15.76 3.64 -13.57
N ARG A 189 -14.99 2.94 -14.40
CA ARG A 189 -15.43 2.45 -15.70
C ARG A 189 -16.12 1.12 -15.47
N ILE A 190 -17.43 1.16 -15.31
CA ILE A 190 -18.23 -0.02 -14.98
C ILE A 190 -18.54 -0.74 -16.28
N HIS A 191 -17.88 -1.88 -16.49
CA HIS A 191 -18.12 -2.77 -17.62
C HIS A 191 -19.36 -3.61 -17.34
N GLN A 192 -20.41 -3.39 -18.13
CA GLN A 192 -21.64 -4.16 -18.04
C GLN A 192 -21.55 -5.46 -18.86
N SER A 193 -22.41 -6.42 -18.57
CA SER A 193 -22.45 -7.71 -19.29
C SER A 193 -22.76 -7.56 -20.79
N ASN A 194 -23.43 -6.48 -21.18
CA ASN A 194 -23.74 -6.15 -22.58
C ASN A 194 -22.57 -5.49 -23.35
N GLY A 195 -21.42 -5.27 -22.70
CA GLY A 195 -20.24 -4.64 -23.29
C GLY A 195 -20.20 -3.11 -23.14
N ASP A 196 -21.26 -2.48 -22.62
CA ASP A 196 -21.28 -1.04 -22.38
C ASP A 196 -20.38 -0.65 -21.21
N ILE A 197 -19.83 0.56 -21.30
CA ILE A 197 -19.05 1.17 -20.24
C ILE A 197 -19.83 2.36 -19.69
N ILE A 198 -20.29 2.25 -18.45
CA ILE A 198 -20.92 3.35 -17.72
C ILE A 198 -19.90 3.94 -16.75
N THR A 199 -19.81 5.26 -16.68
CA THR A 199 -19.04 5.92 -15.64
C THR A 199 -19.84 5.92 -14.33
N GLY A 200 -19.18 5.62 -13.20
CA GLY A 200 -19.85 5.60 -11.90
C GLY A 200 -20.50 6.93 -11.53
N GLY A 201 -19.93 8.06 -11.97
CA GLY A 201 -20.55 9.39 -11.85
C GLY A 201 -21.91 9.53 -12.55
N SER A 202 -22.12 8.86 -13.70
CA SER A 202 -23.41 8.82 -14.39
C SER A 202 -24.42 7.94 -13.65
N ALA A 203 -23.96 6.83 -13.07
CA ALA A 203 -24.78 5.94 -12.26
C ALA A 203 -25.22 6.57 -10.92
N PHE A 204 -24.44 7.51 -10.37
CA PHE A 204 -24.67 8.14 -9.07
C PHE A 204 -24.48 9.67 -9.09
N ASN A 205 -25.18 10.36 -10.01
CA ASN A 205 -25.13 11.83 -10.16
C ASN A 205 -25.87 12.62 -9.04
N VAL A 206 -25.97 12.04 -7.85
CA VAL A 206 -26.60 12.65 -6.68
C VAL A 206 -25.59 12.84 -5.53
N LYS A 207 -24.31 12.61 -5.83
CA LYS A 207 -23.16 12.81 -4.95
C LYS A 207 -22.93 14.31 -4.68
N ALA A 208 -22.73 14.66 -3.41
CA ALA A 208 -22.26 16.00 -3.03
C ALA A 208 -20.73 16.09 -3.07
N GLU A 209 -20.03 15.27 -2.28
CA GLU A 209 -18.59 15.42 -2.03
C GLU A 209 -17.83 14.08 -1.94
N SER A 210 -16.50 14.15 -1.99
CA SER A 210 -15.58 13.02 -1.77
C SER A 210 -14.62 13.41 -0.65
N LEU A 211 -14.67 12.69 0.46
CA LEU A 211 -13.80 12.91 1.61
C LEU A 211 -12.70 11.84 1.67
N THR A 212 -11.52 12.22 2.15
CA THR A 212 -10.38 11.32 2.31
C THR A 212 -9.98 11.13 3.77
N LEU A 213 -9.68 9.90 4.16
CA LEU A 213 -9.08 9.60 5.46
C LEU A 213 -7.54 9.64 5.33
N GLY A 214 -6.92 10.54 6.08
CA GLY A 214 -5.48 10.75 6.02
C GLY A 214 -4.64 9.68 6.74
N ASN A 215 -3.35 9.68 6.40
CA ASN A 215 -2.31 9.05 7.20
C ASN A 215 -2.11 9.81 8.52
N PHE A 216 -1.48 9.16 9.50
CA PHE A 216 -1.04 9.84 10.73
C PHE A 216 -0.01 10.93 10.40
N THR A 217 -0.01 11.99 11.19
CA THR A 217 1.04 12.99 11.27
C THR A 217 2.20 12.50 12.15
N PRO A 218 3.39 13.12 12.08
CA PRO A 218 4.50 12.79 12.99
C PRO A 218 4.09 12.87 14.47
N GLN A 219 3.25 13.84 14.82
CA GLN A 219 2.76 14.00 16.19
C GLN A 219 1.81 12.88 16.60
N GLU A 220 0.90 12.47 15.72
CA GLU A 220 -0.03 11.35 15.99
C GLU A 220 0.71 10.02 16.14
N ILE A 221 1.78 9.79 15.38
CA ILE A 221 2.64 8.60 15.55
C ILE A 221 3.25 8.60 16.96
N ARG A 222 3.80 9.72 17.40
CA ARG A 222 4.37 9.86 18.75
C ARG A 222 3.32 9.62 19.82
N THR A 223 2.15 10.24 19.69
CA THR A 223 1.02 10.04 20.60
C THR A 223 0.63 8.56 20.67
N LEU A 224 0.57 7.86 19.53
CA LEU A 224 0.22 6.45 19.48
C LEU A 224 1.24 5.58 20.23
N TYR A 225 2.54 5.81 20.02
CA TYR A 225 3.60 5.06 20.68
C TYR A 225 3.72 5.42 22.16
N GLN A 226 3.43 6.67 22.53
CA GLN A 226 3.39 7.11 23.91
C GLN A 226 2.34 6.37 24.74
N GLN A 227 1.20 5.98 24.15
CA GLN A 227 0.21 5.15 24.84
C GLN A 227 0.81 3.81 25.32
N HIS A 228 1.77 3.25 24.59
CA HIS A 228 2.50 2.06 25.04
C HIS A 228 3.40 2.39 26.22
N THR A 229 4.23 3.41 26.10
CA THR A 229 5.11 3.87 27.18
C THR A 229 4.33 4.13 28.47
N GLU A 230 3.17 4.77 28.40
CA GLU A 230 2.31 5.06 29.55
C GLU A 230 1.67 3.81 30.15
N ALA A 231 1.29 2.85 29.31
CA ALA A 231 0.67 1.61 29.76
C ALA A 231 1.67 0.63 30.40
N THR A 232 2.91 0.59 29.89
CA THR A 232 3.87 -0.49 30.20
C THR A 232 5.12 -0.02 30.93
N GLY A 233 5.44 1.28 30.88
CA GLY A 233 6.70 1.85 31.34
C GLY A 233 7.90 1.58 30.40
N GLN A 234 7.70 0.88 29.29
CA GLN A 234 8.75 0.59 28.31
C GLN A 234 8.91 1.77 27.34
N TYR A 235 10.09 2.40 27.34
CA TYR A 235 10.37 3.60 26.55
C TYR A 235 10.90 3.27 25.15
N PHE A 236 10.54 4.12 24.19
CA PHE A 236 11.16 4.20 22.87
C PHE A 236 12.16 5.34 22.84
N ASP A 237 13.32 5.10 22.25
CA ASP A 237 14.31 6.13 21.95
C ASP A 237 13.76 7.14 20.93
N GLU A 238 13.99 8.41 21.19
CA GLU A 238 13.54 9.55 20.39
C GLU A 238 14.08 9.48 18.95
N ALA A 239 15.27 8.92 18.76
CA ALA A 239 15.92 8.74 17.46
C ALA A 239 15.12 7.84 16.49
N ILE A 240 14.17 7.05 16.99
CA ILE A 240 13.34 6.16 16.17
C ILE A 240 12.33 6.95 15.32
N PHE A 241 11.75 8.03 15.86
CA PHE A 241 10.56 8.65 15.29
C PHE A 241 10.79 9.31 13.93
N GLU A 242 11.99 9.84 13.68
CA GLU A 242 12.34 10.41 12.37
C GLU A 242 12.38 9.32 11.29
N LEU A 243 13.04 8.19 11.56
CA LEU A 243 13.07 7.07 10.63
C LEU A 243 11.68 6.44 10.47
N LEU A 244 10.94 6.26 11.56
CA LEU A 244 9.56 5.74 11.53
C LEU A 244 8.67 6.61 10.63
N TRP A 245 8.80 7.92 10.70
CA TRP A 245 8.10 8.82 9.79
C TRP A 245 8.53 8.62 8.33
N GLN A 246 9.83 8.60 8.04
CA GLN A 246 10.33 8.44 6.67
C GLN A 246 9.97 7.07 6.06
N ASP A 247 9.98 6.03 6.89
CA ASP A 247 9.74 4.65 6.47
C ASP A 247 8.27 4.33 6.22
N THR A 248 7.37 5.01 6.94
CA THR A 248 5.92 4.73 6.87
C THR A 248 5.11 5.85 6.23
N TYR A 249 5.62 7.08 6.27
CA TYR A 249 4.89 8.32 5.98
C TYR A 249 3.52 8.39 6.67
N GLY A 250 3.47 7.88 7.90
CA GLY A 250 2.28 7.84 8.74
C GLY A 250 1.20 6.85 8.32
N GLN A 251 1.47 5.95 7.36
CA GLN A 251 0.48 4.96 6.96
C GLN A 251 0.06 4.10 8.17
N PRO A 252 -1.22 4.11 8.58
CA PRO A 252 -1.64 3.55 9.86
C PRO A 252 -1.25 2.09 10.09
N TRP A 253 -1.36 1.24 9.08
CA TRP A 253 -0.96 -0.16 9.20
C TRP A 253 0.54 -0.35 9.33
N LEU A 254 1.37 0.38 8.57
CA LEU A 254 2.83 0.28 8.71
C LEU A 254 3.29 0.75 10.09
N VAL A 255 2.71 1.85 10.58
CA VAL A 255 3.00 2.39 11.91
C VAL A 255 2.65 1.38 13.01
N ASN A 256 1.49 0.73 12.91
CA ASN A 256 1.08 -0.32 13.86
C ASN A 256 1.89 -1.62 13.69
N ALA A 257 2.26 -1.99 12.46
CA ALA A 257 3.03 -3.19 12.19
C ALA A 257 4.42 -3.12 12.80
N ILE A 258 5.10 -1.97 12.67
CA ILE A 258 6.38 -1.74 13.34
C ILE A 258 6.21 -1.76 14.86
N GLY A 259 5.17 -1.14 15.40
CA GLY A 259 4.90 -1.15 16.84
C GLY A 259 4.67 -2.57 17.37
N ASN A 260 3.93 -3.39 16.64
CA ASN A 260 3.69 -4.80 16.95
C ASN A 260 4.97 -5.64 16.84
N GLU A 261 5.81 -5.36 15.84
CA GLU A 261 7.13 -6.00 15.71
C GLU A 261 8.02 -5.71 16.93
N LEU A 262 8.06 -4.45 17.37
CA LEU A 262 8.91 -3.98 18.46
C LEU A 262 8.42 -4.36 19.86
N THR A 263 7.12 -4.54 20.05
CA THR A 263 6.55 -4.76 21.40
C THR A 263 6.08 -6.18 21.64
N TRP A 264 5.90 -6.98 20.58
CA TRP A 264 5.32 -8.32 20.67
C TRP A 264 6.05 -9.39 19.86
N LYS A 265 6.34 -9.15 18.58
CA LYS A 265 6.97 -10.19 17.72
C LYS A 265 8.40 -10.47 18.14
N ASP A 266 9.15 -9.42 18.47
CA ASP A 266 10.45 -9.56 19.08
C ASP A 266 10.33 -10.06 20.53
N ARG A 267 10.71 -11.31 20.76
CA ARG A 267 10.59 -11.93 22.10
C ARG A 267 11.51 -11.27 23.13
N ALA A 268 12.66 -10.75 22.70
CA ALA A 268 13.61 -10.11 23.60
C ALA A 268 13.04 -8.79 24.15
N LEU A 269 12.26 -8.06 23.33
CA LEU A 269 11.65 -6.78 23.70
C LEU A 269 10.35 -6.91 24.50
N ARG A 270 9.89 -8.14 24.78
CA ARG A 270 8.77 -8.38 25.70
C ARG A 270 9.15 -8.09 27.15
N ASP A 271 10.44 -8.07 27.48
CA ASP A 271 10.93 -7.53 28.74
C ASP A 271 10.81 -6.01 28.73
N ARG A 272 9.87 -5.49 29.51
CA ARG A 272 9.54 -4.05 29.57
C ARG A 272 10.65 -3.19 30.17
N SER A 273 11.66 -3.80 30.82
CA SER A 273 12.82 -3.08 31.35
C SER A 273 13.82 -2.66 30.25
N VAL A 274 13.73 -3.28 29.06
CA VAL A 274 14.60 -2.98 27.93
C VAL A 274 14.06 -1.78 27.16
N VAL A 275 14.87 -0.72 27.04
CA VAL A 275 14.58 0.44 26.19
C VAL A 275 14.65 0.03 24.71
N ILE A 276 13.62 0.40 23.95
CA ILE A 276 13.56 0.12 22.51
C ILE A 276 14.35 1.22 21.78
N ASN A 277 15.45 0.86 21.13
CA ASN A 277 16.40 1.79 20.51
C ASN A 277 16.47 1.60 18.98
N LEU A 278 17.32 2.39 18.32
CA LEU A 278 17.45 2.39 16.87
C LEU A 278 17.84 1.01 16.26
N PRO A 279 18.81 0.25 16.82
CA PRO A 279 19.06 -1.13 16.38
C PRO A 279 17.83 -2.05 16.40
N HIS A 280 17.01 -1.98 17.45
CA HIS A 280 15.77 -2.73 17.54
C HIS A 280 14.79 -2.34 16.43
N TYR A 281 14.64 -1.03 16.18
CA TYR A 281 13.81 -0.49 15.10
C TYR A 281 14.25 -0.99 13.72
N LEU A 282 15.54 -0.89 13.40
CA LEU A 282 16.06 -1.33 12.10
C LEU A 282 15.82 -2.83 11.89
N ALA A 283 16.02 -3.66 12.92
CA ALA A 283 15.74 -5.09 12.85
C ALA A 283 14.24 -5.38 12.63
N ALA A 284 13.35 -4.66 13.32
CA ALA A 284 11.90 -4.78 13.14
C ALA A 284 11.45 -4.38 11.72
N ARG A 285 12.00 -3.29 11.18
CA ARG A 285 11.75 -2.84 9.81
C ARG A 285 12.15 -3.91 8.79
N GLU A 286 13.35 -4.49 8.93
CA GLU A 286 13.82 -5.54 8.02
C GLU A 286 12.93 -6.79 8.08
N ARG A 287 12.54 -7.23 9.29
CA ARG A 287 11.58 -8.34 9.45
C ARG A 287 10.26 -8.04 8.74
N LEU A 288 9.74 -6.82 8.88
CA LEU A 288 8.49 -6.42 8.23
C LEU A 288 8.62 -6.48 6.70
N ILE A 289 9.70 -5.95 6.12
CA ILE A 289 9.95 -5.98 4.67
C ILE A 289 10.09 -7.42 4.16
N GLN A 290 10.70 -8.32 4.94
CA GLN A 290 10.87 -9.72 4.57
C GLN A 290 9.61 -10.57 4.77
N SER A 291 8.72 -10.17 5.68
CA SER A 291 7.59 -10.99 6.13
C SER A 291 6.55 -11.34 5.05
N ARG A 292 6.57 -10.67 3.88
CA ARG A 292 5.56 -10.79 2.81
C ARG A 292 4.13 -10.83 3.39
N ALA A 293 3.81 -9.86 4.25
CA ALA A 293 2.50 -9.80 4.87
C ALA A 293 1.39 -9.79 3.80
N VAL A 294 0.27 -10.48 4.04
CA VAL A 294 -0.83 -10.69 3.07
C VAL A 294 -1.32 -9.40 2.38
N HIS A 295 -1.29 -8.27 3.08
CA HIS A 295 -1.63 -6.97 2.50
C HIS A 295 -0.65 -6.54 1.39
N LEU A 296 0.64 -6.83 1.54
CA LEU A 296 1.66 -6.57 0.54
C LEU A 296 1.49 -7.49 -0.68
N ASP A 297 1.05 -8.74 -0.49
CA ASP A 297 0.71 -9.64 -1.59
C ASP A 297 -0.45 -9.10 -2.44
N GLN A 298 -1.48 -8.53 -1.80
CA GLN A 298 -2.60 -7.89 -2.53
C GLN A 298 -2.14 -6.68 -3.36
N LEU A 299 -1.04 -6.03 -2.95
CA LEU A 299 -0.41 -4.95 -3.72
C LEU A 299 0.22 -5.49 -5.01
N ALA A 300 0.82 -6.69 -4.96
CA ALA A 300 1.47 -7.32 -6.11
C ALA A 300 0.50 -7.54 -7.29
N ASP A 301 -0.75 -7.91 -7.01
CA ASP A 301 -1.78 -8.03 -8.05
C ASP A 301 -2.08 -6.69 -8.72
N LYS A 302 -2.09 -5.58 -7.96
CA LYS A 302 -2.30 -4.23 -8.49
C LYS A 302 -1.13 -3.75 -9.35
N LEU A 303 0.10 -4.17 -9.01
CA LEU A 303 1.28 -3.86 -9.82
C LEU A 303 1.24 -4.49 -11.23
N ARG A 304 0.40 -5.51 -11.47
CA ARG A 304 0.22 -6.10 -12.81
C ARG A 304 -0.66 -5.25 -13.72
N GLU A 305 -1.44 -4.31 -13.18
CA GLU A 305 -2.35 -3.49 -13.96
C GLU A 305 -1.58 -2.49 -14.86
N ASN A 306 -1.91 -2.45 -16.15
CA ASN A 306 -1.24 -1.57 -17.13
C ASN A 306 -1.25 -0.08 -16.75
N ARG A 307 -2.26 0.39 -16.01
CA ARG A 307 -2.33 1.79 -15.53
C ARG A 307 -1.36 2.07 -14.38
N VAL A 308 -1.24 1.14 -13.43
CA VAL A 308 -0.29 1.24 -12.31
C VAL A 308 1.13 1.17 -12.83
N ARG A 309 1.39 0.21 -13.72
CA ARG A 309 2.70 0.04 -14.35
C ARG A 309 3.20 1.29 -15.04
N ARG A 310 2.35 2.00 -15.78
CA ARG A 310 2.69 3.25 -16.47
C ARG A 310 3.13 4.38 -15.52
N VAL A 311 2.75 4.29 -14.24
CA VAL A 311 3.14 5.23 -13.19
C VAL A 311 4.38 4.76 -12.44
N ILE A 312 4.38 3.50 -12.00
CA ILE A 312 5.42 2.94 -11.13
C ILE A 312 6.71 2.64 -11.90
N ALA A 313 6.64 2.15 -13.14
CA ALA A 313 7.85 1.75 -13.88
C ALA A 313 8.83 2.92 -14.11
N PRO A 314 8.38 4.12 -14.55
CA PRO A 314 9.29 5.27 -14.68
C PRO A 314 9.91 5.72 -13.35
N ILE A 315 9.14 5.66 -12.25
CA ILE A 315 9.63 6.01 -10.90
C ILE A 315 10.73 5.04 -10.47
N LEU A 316 10.56 3.73 -10.70
CA LEU A 316 11.57 2.72 -10.39
C LEU A 316 12.80 2.82 -11.30
N ALA A 317 12.61 3.18 -12.58
CA ALA A 317 13.69 3.37 -13.54
C ALA A 317 14.49 4.65 -13.27
N GLY A 318 13.92 5.60 -12.53
CA GLY A 318 14.53 6.89 -12.29
C GLY A 318 14.54 7.79 -13.53
N GLU A 319 13.58 7.59 -14.43
CA GLU A 319 13.43 8.38 -15.65
C GLU A 319 12.53 9.59 -15.38
N PRO A 320 12.77 10.76 -16.02
CA PRO A 320 11.83 11.86 -15.98
C PRO A 320 10.50 11.35 -16.53
N SER A 321 9.47 11.37 -15.67
CA SER A 321 8.17 10.82 -16.03
C SER A 321 7.68 11.48 -17.32
N PRO A 322 7.39 10.73 -18.41
CA PRO A 322 6.63 11.28 -19.52
C PRO A 322 5.29 11.83 -19.01
N GLN A 323 4.56 12.61 -19.82
CA GLN A 323 3.22 13.07 -19.48
C GLN A 323 2.33 11.88 -19.10
N GLN A 324 2.25 11.60 -17.80
CA GLN A 324 1.40 10.57 -17.24
C GLN A 324 -0.03 11.09 -17.26
N ARG A 325 -0.97 10.20 -17.56
CA ARG A 325 -2.39 10.56 -17.50
C ARG A 325 -2.73 10.89 -16.06
N GLN A 326 -3.41 12.01 -15.85
CA GLN A 326 -3.82 12.46 -14.53
C GLN A 326 -4.62 11.37 -13.79
N ASP A 327 -5.53 10.69 -14.50
CA ASP A 327 -6.34 9.58 -13.98
C ASP A 327 -5.50 8.36 -13.53
N ASP A 328 -4.36 8.09 -14.17
CA ASP A 328 -3.48 6.97 -13.78
C ASP A 328 -2.70 7.33 -12.51
N LEU A 329 -2.25 8.57 -12.41
CA LEU A 329 -1.61 9.11 -11.22
C LEU A 329 -2.56 9.13 -10.02
N GLU A 330 -3.81 9.56 -10.22
CA GLU A 330 -4.81 9.71 -9.14
C GLU A 330 -5.16 8.34 -8.59
N TYR A 331 -5.29 7.36 -9.48
CA TYR A 331 -5.48 5.98 -9.11
C TYR A 331 -4.34 5.38 -8.28
N CYS A 332 -3.09 5.70 -8.61
CA CYS A 332 -1.96 5.19 -7.83
C CYS A 332 -1.85 5.89 -6.46
N GLU A 333 -2.24 7.15 -6.39
CA GLU A 333 -2.35 7.92 -5.14
C GLU A 333 -3.47 7.36 -4.24
N ASP A 334 -4.65 7.11 -4.79
CA ASP A 334 -5.78 6.44 -4.11
C ASP A 334 -5.43 5.03 -3.61
N LEU A 335 -4.59 4.30 -4.35
CA LEU A 335 -4.06 3.01 -3.90
C LEU A 335 -3.02 3.14 -2.77
N GLY A 336 -2.56 4.36 -2.44
CA GLY A 336 -1.50 4.61 -1.48
C GLY A 336 -0.10 4.21 -1.97
N LEU A 337 0.07 4.01 -3.28
CA LEU A 337 1.35 3.59 -3.87
C LEU A 337 2.32 4.75 -4.08
N ILE A 338 1.79 5.95 -4.36
CA ILE A 338 2.59 7.14 -4.64
C ILE A 338 2.13 8.33 -3.82
N ARG A 339 3.01 9.32 -3.71
CA ARG A 339 2.67 10.70 -3.34
C ARG A 339 2.97 11.62 -4.51
N ARG A 340 2.24 12.73 -4.58
CA ARG A 340 2.44 13.78 -5.59
C ARG A 340 3.15 14.99 -4.97
N LYS A 341 3.99 15.65 -5.77
CA LYS A 341 4.75 16.87 -5.42
C LYS A 341 5.72 16.68 -4.23
N PRO A 342 6.84 15.96 -4.41
CA PRO A 342 7.30 15.35 -5.66
C PRO A 342 6.58 14.02 -5.97
N LEU A 343 6.58 13.61 -7.23
CA LEU A 343 6.06 12.31 -7.64
C LEU A 343 7.04 11.21 -7.19
N GLU A 344 6.65 10.42 -6.19
CA GLU A 344 7.49 9.36 -5.64
C GLU A 344 6.67 8.21 -5.06
N ILE A 345 7.30 7.05 -4.84
CA ILE A 345 6.69 5.96 -4.07
C ILE A 345 6.39 6.46 -2.65
N SER A 346 5.22 6.09 -2.14
CA SER A 346 4.58 6.71 -0.96
C SER A 346 5.44 6.70 0.31
N ASN A 347 6.22 5.66 0.56
CA ASN A 347 7.09 5.56 1.73
C ASN A 347 8.31 4.65 1.45
N ARG A 348 9.34 4.68 2.31
CA ARG A 348 10.57 3.89 2.08
C ARG A 348 10.36 2.40 2.18
N ILE A 349 9.43 1.94 3.02
CA ILE A 349 9.11 0.51 3.09
C ILE A 349 8.56 0.01 1.75
N TYR A 350 7.68 0.78 1.09
CA TYR A 350 7.19 0.44 -0.25
C TYR A 350 8.28 0.54 -1.31
N ARG A 351 9.24 1.47 -1.18
CA ARG A 351 10.41 1.51 -2.08
C ARG A 351 11.22 0.22 -2.07
N GLU A 352 11.24 -0.49 -0.95
CA GLU A 352 11.85 -1.82 -0.83
C GLU A 352 10.95 -2.95 -1.30
N ILE A 353 9.67 -2.91 -0.95
CA ILE A 353 8.73 -4.01 -1.19
C ILE A 353 8.34 -4.09 -2.65
N LEU A 354 7.94 -2.99 -3.31
CA LEU A 354 7.42 -3.08 -4.70
C LEU A 354 8.42 -3.77 -5.65
N PRO A 355 9.71 -3.42 -5.63
CA PRO A 355 10.70 -4.08 -6.48
C PRO A 355 10.93 -5.56 -6.11
N ARG A 356 10.90 -5.90 -4.81
CA ARG A 356 10.96 -7.30 -4.33
C ARG A 356 9.78 -8.11 -4.85
N GLU A 357 8.57 -7.56 -4.77
CA GLU A 357 7.36 -8.22 -5.28
C GLU A 357 7.41 -8.42 -6.79
N LEU A 358 7.85 -7.40 -7.54
CA LEU A 358 8.02 -7.47 -8.99
C LEU A 358 9.07 -8.49 -9.43
N THR A 359 10.04 -8.80 -8.57
CA THR A 359 11.17 -9.68 -8.88
C THR A 359 11.10 -11.04 -8.20
N SER A 360 10.10 -11.30 -7.36
CA SER A 360 9.96 -12.52 -6.56
C SER A 360 10.06 -13.79 -7.41
N ALA A 361 9.24 -13.91 -8.45
CA ALA A 361 9.28 -15.04 -9.38
C ALA A 361 10.62 -15.14 -10.15
N LEU A 362 11.32 -14.01 -10.35
CA LEU A 362 12.65 -14.01 -10.98
C LEU A 362 13.65 -14.68 -10.04
N GLN A 363 13.66 -14.32 -8.77
CA GLN A 363 14.58 -14.85 -7.76
C GLN A 363 14.49 -16.37 -7.71
N ASP A 364 13.27 -16.91 -7.71
CA ASP A 364 13.03 -18.37 -7.69
C ASP A 364 13.51 -19.06 -8.97
N SER A 365 13.48 -18.37 -10.12
CA SER A 365 13.95 -18.90 -11.39
C SER A 365 15.48 -18.86 -11.57
N ILE A 366 16.18 -18.04 -10.76
CA ILE A 366 17.64 -17.96 -10.77
C ILE A 366 18.19 -19.21 -10.07
N THR A 367 18.41 -20.24 -10.89
CA THR A 367 19.05 -21.50 -10.51
C THR A 367 20.57 -21.38 -10.64
N ASN A 368 21.31 -22.30 -9.99
CA ASN A 368 22.78 -22.34 -10.04
C ASN A 368 23.46 -21.06 -9.58
N GLN A 369 22.98 -20.46 -8.49
CA GLN A 369 23.67 -19.40 -7.77
C GLN A 369 23.73 -19.77 -6.29
N GLN A 370 24.93 -20.06 -5.78
CA GLN A 370 25.17 -20.33 -4.36
C GLN A 370 25.94 -19.17 -3.75
N GLN A 371 25.46 -18.67 -2.61
CA GLN A 371 26.06 -17.54 -1.91
C GLN A 371 27.55 -17.77 -1.60
N SER A 372 27.91 -18.97 -1.17
CA SER A 372 29.29 -19.35 -0.82
C SER A 372 30.29 -19.18 -1.97
N TRP A 373 29.84 -19.13 -3.22
CA TRP A 373 30.74 -18.91 -4.36
C TRP A 373 31.27 -17.48 -4.43
N TYR A 374 30.55 -16.53 -3.82
CA TYR A 374 30.86 -15.10 -3.82
C TYR A 374 31.45 -14.62 -2.50
N LEU A 375 31.81 -15.54 -1.62
CA LEU A 375 32.45 -15.22 -0.35
C LEU A 375 33.94 -15.52 -0.42
N THR A 376 34.75 -14.60 0.08
CA THR A 376 36.17 -14.82 0.32
C THR A 376 36.38 -15.75 1.53
N GLU A 377 37.61 -16.23 1.73
CA GLU A 377 37.98 -17.02 2.91
C GLU A 377 37.74 -16.27 4.23
N THR A 378 37.71 -14.93 4.19
CA THR A 378 37.43 -14.06 5.34
C THR A 378 35.95 -13.68 5.47
N ASN A 379 35.05 -14.38 4.76
CA ASN A 379 33.60 -14.12 4.76
C ASN A 379 33.22 -12.71 4.27
N ARG A 380 34.00 -12.11 3.37
CA ARG A 380 33.65 -10.86 2.68
C ARG A 380 33.02 -11.19 1.32
N LEU A 381 32.14 -10.33 0.83
CA LEU A 381 31.60 -10.44 -0.53
C LEU A 381 32.69 -10.06 -1.55
N ASP A 382 32.97 -10.98 -2.47
CA ASP A 382 33.78 -10.75 -3.66
C ASP A 382 32.91 -10.11 -4.74
N MET A 383 32.84 -8.77 -4.73
CA MET A 383 31.97 -8.01 -5.62
C MET A 383 32.42 -8.08 -7.07
N VAL A 384 33.72 -8.19 -7.34
CA VAL A 384 34.24 -8.35 -8.71
C VAL A 384 33.71 -9.65 -9.31
N LYS A 385 33.86 -10.76 -8.57
CA LYS A 385 33.35 -12.07 -9.02
C LYS A 385 31.83 -12.07 -9.16
N LEU A 386 31.13 -11.43 -8.21
CA LEU A 386 29.66 -11.32 -8.23
C LEU A 386 29.18 -10.55 -9.46
N LEU A 387 29.75 -9.38 -9.74
CA LEU A 387 29.34 -8.53 -10.87
C LEU A 387 29.72 -9.13 -12.22
N GLN A 388 30.83 -9.87 -12.32
CA GLN A 388 31.16 -10.66 -13.51
C GLN A 388 30.12 -11.76 -13.75
N ALA A 389 29.70 -12.48 -12.70
CA ALA A 389 28.65 -13.47 -12.81
C ALA A 389 27.31 -12.83 -13.20
N PHE A 390 27.02 -11.63 -12.69
CA PHE A 390 25.87 -10.85 -13.11
C PHE A 390 25.94 -10.45 -14.60
N GLN A 391 27.08 -9.98 -15.12
CA GLN A 391 27.24 -9.67 -16.54
C GLN A 391 26.92 -10.88 -17.42
N GLN A 392 27.43 -12.06 -17.06
CA GLN A 392 27.14 -13.29 -17.77
C GLN A 392 25.66 -13.68 -17.68
N PHE A 393 25.07 -13.59 -16.48
CA PHE A 393 23.65 -13.82 -16.28
C PHE A 393 22.82 -12.84 -17.13
N PHE A 394 23.16 -11.55 -17.14
CA PHE A 394 22.47 -10.52 -17.90
C PHE A 394 22.55 -10.78 -19.41
N ARG A 395 23.70 -11.21 -19.93
CA ARG A 395 23.87 -11.64 -21.33
C ARG A 395 22.92 -12.77 -21.72
N GLU A 396 22.87 -13.83 -20.92
CA GLU A 396 22.10 -15.04 -21.21
C GLU A 396 20.59 -14.82 -21.13
N ASN A 397 20.16 -13.81 -20.36
CA ASN A 397 18.77 -13.65 -19.95
C ASN A 397 18.12 -12.38 -20.53
N SER A 398 18.83 -11.27 -20.65
CA SER A 398 18.26 -9.96 -21.01
C SER A 398 17.26 -9.98 -22.19
N GLU A 399 17.48 -10.72 -23.29
CA GLU A 399 16.55 -10.78 -24.42
C GLU A 399 15.20 -11.45 -24.08
N SER A 400 15.24 -12.66 -23.52
CA SER A 400 14.02 -13.38 -23.11
C SER A 400 13.25 -12.60 -22.04
N TRP A 401 14.00 -11.89 -21.20
CA TRP A 401 13.49 -11.18 -20.05
C TRP A 401 12.92 -9.81 -20.41
N LEU A 402 13.59 -8.99 -21.23
CA LEU A 402 13.06 -7.71 -21.71
C LEU A 402 11.76 -7.88 -22.52
N GLN A 403 11.55 -9.05 -23.14
CA GLN A 403 10.31 -9.36 -23.85
C GLN A 403 9.16 -9.77 -22.91
N ARG A 404 9.44 -10.57 -21.86
CA ARG A 404 8.44 -11.13 -20.94
C ARG A 404 8.13 -10.24 -19.74
N PHE A 405 9.05 -9.36 -19.35
CA PHE A 405 8.92 -8.55 -18.16
C PHE A 405 8.00 -7.37 -18.42
N ALA A 406 7.01 -7.18 -17.52
CA ALA A 406 6.04 -6.12 -17.68
C ALA A 406 6.70 -4.73 -17.54
N TYR A 407 7.62 -4.57 -16.58
CA TYR A 407 8.27 -3.30 -16.24
C TYR A 407 9.54 -3.08 -17.07
N LYS A 408 9.40 -2.88 -18.37
CA LYS A 408 10.52 -2.83 -19.32
C LYS A 408 11.48 -1.67 -19.06
N GLU A 409 10.95 -0.54 -18.60
CA GLU A 409 11.71 0.69 -18.33
C GLU A 409 12.69 0.49 -17.16
N ALA A 410 12.27 -0.24 -16.11
CA ALA A 410 13.08 -0.56 -14.94
C ALA A 410 13.72 -1.95 -14.99
N GLY A 411 13.68 -2.62 -16.15
CA GLY A 411 14.04 -4.03 -16.31
C GLY A 411 15.45 -4.36 -15.82
N PRO A 412 16.51 -3.69 -16.31
CA PRO A 412 17.88 -3.98 -15.89
C PRO A 412 18.13 -3.78 -14.39
N GLN A 413 17.55 -2.74 -13.79
CA GLN A 413 17.66 -2.48 -12.36
C GLN A 413 16.94 -3.54 -11.52
N LEU A 414 15.76 -3.98 -11.97
CA LEU A 414 15.00 -5.05 -11.32
C LEU A 414 15.71 -6.41 -11.47
N LEU A 415 16.38 -6.67 -12.60
CA LEU A 415 17.20 -7.87 -12.79
C LEU A 415 18.42 -7.89 -11.87
N MET A 416 19.17 -6.78 -11.78
CA MET A 416 20.29 -6.64 -10.85
C MET A 416 19.83 -6.90 -9.42
N GLN A 417 18.71 -6.30 -9.02
CA GLN A 417 18.16 -6.53 -7.68
C GLN A 417 17.78 -8.00 -7.45
N ALA A 418 17.08 -8.64 -8.39
CA ALA A 418 16.69 -10.04 -8.26
C ALA A 418 17.90 -10.95 -8.07
N PHE A 419 18.95 -10.71 -8.86
CA PHE A 419 20.21 -11.45 -8.79
C PHE A 419 20.90 -11.26 -7.44
N LEU A 420 21.05 -10.01 -7.00
CA LEU A 420 21.64 -9.69 -5.69
C LEU A 420 20.82 -10.28 -4.54
N GLN A 421 19.49 -10.17 -4.58
CA GLN A 421 18.61 -10.71 -3.53
C GLN A 421 18.73 -12.23 -3.42
N ARG A 422 18.84 -12.93 -4.55
CA ARG A 422 19.03 -14.38 -4.56
C ARG A 422 20.32 -14.83 -3.84
N ILE A 423 21.34 -13.98 -3.84
CA ILE A 423 22.68 -14.26 -3.29
C ILE A 423 22.81 -13.71 -1.86
N ILE A 424 22.38 -12.49 -1.62
CA ILE A 424 22.66 -11.73 -0.38
C ILE A 424 21.65 -12.04 0.72
N ASN A 425 20.39 -12.35 0.40
CA ASN A 425 19.33 -12.56 1.41
C ASN A 425 19.58 -13.75 2.36
N GLY A 426 20.61 -14.58 2.12
CA GLY A 426 21.07 -15.64 3.03
C GLY A 426 21.92 -15.15 4.22
N GLY A 427 22.12 -13.84 4.39
CA GLY A 427 22.87 -13.29 5.53
C GLY A 427 23.03 -11.76 5.54
N GLY A 428 23.03 -11.11 4.38
CA GLY A 428 23.16 -9.65 4.27
C GLY A 428 21.84 -8.92 3.97
N ARG A 429 21.95 -7.60 3.81
CA ARG A 429 20.84 -6.70 3.45
C ARG A 429 21.16 -5.94 2.17
N ILE A 430 20.12 -5.64 1.42
CA ILE A 430 20.15 -4.72 0.28
C ILE A 430 19.15 -3.63 0.59
N ASN A 431 19.65 -2.41 0.75
CA ASN A 431 18.84 -1.21 0.94
C ASN A 431 18.89 -0.36 -0.33
N ARG A 432 17.82 0.38 -0.58
CA ARG A 432 17.70 1.39 -1.63
C ARG A 432 17.56 2.72 -0.96
N ASP A 433 18.45 3.64 -1.31
CA ASP A 433 18.20 5.04 -1.01
C ASP A 433 17.78 5.77 -2.27
N TYR A 434 16.76 6.61 -2.10
CA TYR A 434 16.38 7.64 -3.04
C TYR A 434 16.59 8.96 -2.29
N ALA A 435 17.82 9.21 -1.88
CA ALA A 435 18.13 10.39 -1.09
C ALA A 435 17.97 11.63 -1.97
N LEU A 436 17.20 12.60 -1.45
CA LEU A 436 17.18 14.02 -1.78
C LEU A 436 17.70 14.38 -3.19
N GLY A 437 16.80 14.30 -4.17
CA GLY A 437 17.01 14.86 -5.51
C GLY A 437 17.79 13.98 -6.48
N ARG A 438 18.29 12.81 -6.05
CA ARG A 438 18.95 11.84 -6.93
C ARG A 438 17.91 11.01 -7.65
N ARG A 439 17.93 11.11 -8.97
CA ARG A 439 16.87 10.60 -9.83
C ARG A 439 16.93 9.08 -10.04
N ARG A 440 17.86 8.32 -9.46
CA ARG A 440 18.06 6.89 -9.74
C ARG A 440 18.27 6.04 -8.49
N THR A 441 18.16 4.72 -8.65
CA THR A 441 18.22 3.73 -7.56
C THR A 441 19.67 3.42 -7.23
N ASP A 442 20.12 3.87 -6.06
CA ASP A 442 21.40 3.48 -5.49
C ASP A 442 21.17 2.23 -4.63
N LEU A 443 21.94 1.16 -4.86
CA LEU A 443 21.89 -0.04 -4.04
C LEU A 443 23.01 0.01 -3.00
N LEU A 444 22.63 -0.10 -1.72
CA LEU A 444 23.55 -0.25 -0.61
C LEU A 444 23.47 -1.69 -0.10
N ILE A 445 24.58 -2.41 -0.18
CA ILE A 445 24.71 -3.75 0.37
C ILE A 445 25.38 -3.65 1.72
N GLU A 446 24.76 -4.27 2.73
CA GLU A 446 25.36 -4.48 4.04
C GLU A 446 25.55 -5.99 4.24
N TRP A 447 26.80 -6.42 4.31
CA TRP A 447 27.14 -7.83 4.46
C TRP A 447 27.85 -8.10 5.79
N PRO A 448 27.33 -9.00 6.65
CA PRO A 448 27.99 -9.32 7.90
C PRO A 448 29.24 -10.15 7.66
N VAL A 449 30.40 -9.52 7.82
CA VAL A 449 31.69 -10.21 7.79
C VAL A 449 31.86 -11.03 9.07
N ARG A 450 31.46 -10.47 10.20
CA ARG A 450 31.45 -11.15 11.51
C ARG A 450 30.13 -10.91 12.24
N GLU A 451 29.56 -12.00 12.73
CA GLU A 451 28.32 -12.00 13.50
C GLU A 451 28.55 -12.68 14.86
N HIS A 452 28.00 -12.10 15.93
CA HIS A 452 27.97 -12.70 17.25
C HIS A 452 26.59 -12.50 17.90
N ASN A 453 25.96 -13.59 18.34
CA ASN A 453 24.63 -13.58 18.99
C ASN A 453 23.55 -12.82 18.18
N GLY A 454 23.54 -12.94 16.85
CA GLY A 454 22.55 -12.25 16.01
C GLY A 454 22.87 -10.78 15.72
N GLN A 455 24.00 -10.26 16.21
CA GLN A 455 24.44 -8.88 15.98
C GLN A 455 25.64 -8.85 15.03
N TRP A 456 25.57 -7.94 14.06
CA TRP A 456 26.66 -7.70 13.12
C TRP A 456 27.75 -6.87 13.78
N GLN A 457 28.93 -7.46 14.00
CA GLN A 457 30.07 -6.80 14.62
C GLN A 457 30.98 -6.11 13.60
N GLU A 458 31.09 -6.70 12.42
CA GLU A 458 31.82 -6.16 11.27
C GLU A 458 30.92 -6.29 10.05
N VAL A 459 30.68 -5.18 9.37
CA VAL A 459 29.79 -5.10 8.21
C VAL A 459 30.58 -4.53 7.05
N GLN A 460 30.64 -5.26 5.95
CA GLN A 460 31.11 -4.73 4.68
C GLN A 460 29.97 -3.92 4.07
N ILE A 461 30.25 -2.65 3.78
CA ILE A 461 29.31 -1.74 3.13
C ILE A 461 29.76 -1.51 1.69
N VAL A 462 28.90 -1.87 0.74
CA VAL A 462 29.17 -1.73 -0.70
C VAL A 462 28.08 -0.87 -1.34
N VAL A 463 28.50 0.10 -2.15
CA VAL A 463 27.60 0.92 -2.96
C VAL A 463 27.62 0.44 -4.41
N ILE A 464 26.45 0.31 -5.01
CA ILE A 464 26.28 0.07 -6.44
C ILE A 464 25.33 1.14 -7.01
N GLU A 465 25.88 2.03 -7.83
CA GLU A 465 25.13 3.00 -8.63
C GLU A 465 24.73 2.36 -9.96
N LEU A 466 23.46 2.54 -10.36
CA LEU A 466 22.92 1.99 -11.60
C LEU A 466 22.59 3.10 -12.61
N LYS A 467 23.15 3.02 -13.82
CA LYS A 467 22.85 3.93 -14.93
C LYS A 467 22.34 3.16 -16.14
N ILE A 468 21.39 3.76 -16.86
CA ILE A 468 21.10 3.37 -18.25
C ILE A 468 21.91 4.30 -19.15
N LEU A 469 22.56 3.73 -20.15
CA LEU A 469 23.30 4.45 -21.19
C LEU A 469 22.31 5.23 -22.09
N HIS A 470 22.42 6.56 -22.04
CA HIS A 470 21.70 7.47 -22.93
C HIS A 470 22.67 8.54 -23.43
N GLY A 471 22.95 8.56 -24.73
CA GLY A 471 23.90 9.51 -25.32
C GLY A 471 25.36 9.11 -25.05
N SER A 472 26.19 10.05 -24.58
CA SER A 472 27.63 9.82 -24.41
C SER A 472 27.94 8.99 -23.16
N LEU A 473 28.67 7.87 -23.36
CA LEU A 473 29.18 7.02 -22.29
C LEU A 473 30.10 7.80 -21.35
N GLU A 474 31.01 8.62 -21.90
CA GLU A 474 31.98 9.40 -21.12
C GLU A 474 31.28 10.29 -20.10
N LYS A 475 30.22 10.97 -20.54
CA LYS A 475 29.44 11.88 -19.69
C LYS A 475 28.70 11.15 -18.57
N ILE A 476 28.12 9.98 -18.89
CA ILE A 476 27.43 9.15 -17.91
C ILE A 476 28.39 8.56 -16.88
N VAL A 477 29.60 8.19 -17.31
CA VAL A 477 30.66 7.70 -16.42
C VAL A 477 31.12 8.81 -15.48
N GLU A 478 31.41 10.01 -16.00
CA GLU A 478 31.83 11.15 -15.18
C GLU A 478 30.78 11.52 -14.12
N GLU A 479 29.52 11.70 -14.54
CA GLU A 479 28.40 12.00 -13.63
C GLU A 479 28.13 10.86 -12.65
N GLY A 480 28.22 9.60 -13.11
CA GLY A 480 28.00 8.41 -12.31
C GLY A 480 29.04 8.21 -11.23
N ILE A 481 30.33 8.41 -11.55
CA ILE A 481 31.42 8.32 -10.56
C ILE A 481 31.25 9.39 -9.48
N ALA A 482 30.98 10.64 -9.87
CA ALA A 482 30.79 11.73 -8.91
C ALA A 482 29.63 11.45 -7.94
N GLN A 483 28.52 10.89 -8.45
CA GLN A 483 27.36 10.53 -7.63
C GLN A 483 27.65 9.34 -6.71
N THR A 484 28.30 8.30 -7.24
CA THR A 484 28.69 7.12 -6.47
C THR A 484 29.58 7.52 -5.30
N LEU A 485 30.60 8.35 -5.55
CA LEU A 485 31.55 8.79 -4.51
C LEU A 485 30.88 9.58 -3.39
N ASP A 486 29.99 10.51 -3.73
CA ASP A 486 29.28 11.28 -2.70
C ASP A 486 28.37 10.38 -1.84
N TYR A 487 27.71 9.40 -2.44
CA TYR A 487 26.88 8.45 -1.69
C TYR A 487 27.73 7.52 -0.82
N SER A 488 28.84 7.02 -1.35
CA SER A 488 29.80 6.18 -0.61
C SER A 488 30.40 6.88 0.60
N ASP A 489 30.72 8.17 0.49
CA ASP A 489 31.22 8.98 1.62
C ASP A 489 30.17 9.11 2.73
N LYS A 490 28.90 9.32 2.37
CA LYS A 490 27.79 9.42 3.33
C LYS A 490 27.50 8.13 4.06
N CYS A 491 27.62 6.99 3.36
CA CYS A 491 27.32 5.67 3.92
C CYS A 491 28.55 4.97 4.54
N GLY A 492 29.75 5.55 4.41
CA GLY A 492 30.99 4.93 4.86
C GLY A 492 31.33 3.64 4.10
N ALA A 493 31.03 3.59 2.80
CA ALA A 493 31.24 2.40 1.98
C ALA A 493 32.73 2.14 1.72
N GLU A 494 33.16 0.88 1.89
CA GLU A 494 34.54 0.45 1.64
C GLU A 494 34.79 0.19 0.16
N GLU A 495 33.74 -0.16 -0.58
CA GLU A 495 33.78 -0.54 -1.98
C GLU A 495 32.63 0.10 -2.75
N SER A 496 32.87 0.48 -4.00
CA SER A 496 31.93 1.24 -4.80
C SER A 496 31.98 0.83 -6.26
N HIS A 497 30.80 0.63 -6.85
CA HIS A 497 30.66 0.19 -8.23
C HIS A 497 29.65 1.05 -8.97
N LEU A 498 29.96 1.35 -10.23
CA LEU A 498 29.06 1.98 -11.18
C LEU A 498 28.72 0.97 -12.27
N VAL A 499 27.46 0.59 -12.42
CA VAL A 499 26.99 -0.35 -13.43
C VAL A 499 26.16 0.40 -14.47
N ILE A 500 26.58 0.32 -15.72
CA ILE A 500 25.98 1.02 -16.87
C ILE A 500 25.35 -0.01 -17.79
N PHE A 501 24.04 0.08 -17.97
CA PHE A 501 23.26 -0.79 -18.84
C PHE A 501 23.09 -0.20 -20.23
N ASP A 502 23.56 -0.90 -21.26
CA ASP A 502 23.31 -0.59 -22.67
C ASP A 502 22.13 -1.38 -23.23
N ARG A 503 21.03 -0.66 -23.49
CA ARG A 503 19.76 -1.22 -23.99
C ARG A 503 19.67 -1.21 -25.52
N ASP A 504 20.68 -0.73 -26.24
CA ASP A 504 20.65 -0.69 -27.70
C ASP A 504 20.69 -2.11 -28.28
N ALA A 505 19.65 -2.51 -29.00
CA ALA A 505 19.55 -3.85 -29.60
C ALA A 505 20.56 -4.07 -30.74
N THR A 506 21.19 -3.01 -31.25
CA THR A 506 22.15 -3.06 -32.34
C THR A 506 23.60 -3.21 -31.87
N THR A 507 23.91 -2.82 -30.62
CA THR A 507 25.24 -3.00 -30.02
C THR A 507 25.49 -4.46 -29.69
N SER A 508 26.69 -4.97 -30.01
CA SER A 508 27.03 -6.37 -29.73
C SER A 508 27.29 -6.61 -28.25
N TRP A 509 27.06 -7.84 -27.76
CA TRP A 509 27.33 -8.21 -26.36
C TRP A 509 28.80 -8.02 -25.94
N GLU A 510 29.73 -8.14 -26.88
CA GLU A 510 31.16 -7.92 -26.64
C GLU A 510 31.49 -6.44 -26.38
N GLU A 511 30.74 -5.53 -26.99
CA GLU A 511 30.85 -4.08 -26.75
C GLU A 511 30.12 -3.63 -25.47
N LYS A 512 29.07 -4.36 -25.08
CA LYS A 512 28.30 -4.05 -23.86
C LYS A 512 28.99 -4.49 -22.59
N ILE A 513 29.67 -5.65 -22.61
CA ILE A 513 30.24 -6.26 -21.42
C ILE A 513 31.71 -5.88 -21.29
N TRP A 514 32.00 -5.03 -20.32
CA TRP A 514 33.35 -4.61 -19.99
C TRP A 514 33.45 -4.22 -18.51
N HIS A 515 34.69 -4.13 -18.03
CA HIS A 515 35.00 -3.73 -16.66
C HIS A 515 36.24 -2.84 -16.66
N TRP A 516 36.12 -1.66 -16.07
CA TRP A 516 37.23 -0.75 -15.78
C TRP A 516 37.51 -0.78 -14.28
N PRO A 517 38.51 -1.56 -13.83
CA PRO A 517 38.88 -1.61 -12.43
C PRO A 517 39.47 -0.26 -12.02
N CYS A 518 39.01 0.29 -10.91
CA CYS A 518 39.54 1.52 -10.35
C CYS A 518 39.53 1.44 -8.83
N ARG A 519 40.48 2.13 -8.20
CA ARG A 519 40.67 2.11 -6.75
C ARG A 519 39.52 2.74 -5.97
N LEU A 520 38.80 3.69 -6.59
CA LEU A 520 37.74 4.45 -5.94
C LEU A 520 36.34 3.98 -6.34
N VAL A 521 36.06 3.88 -7.65
CA VAL A 521 34.78 3.36 -8.18
C VAL A 521 35.06 2.47 -9.37
N SER A 522 34.81 1.17 -9.26
CA SER A 522 34.95 0.25 -10.40
C SER A 522 33.74 0.37 -11.33
N VAL A 523 33.97 0.48 -12.63
CA VAL A 523 32.91 0.76 -13.62
C VAL A 523 32.66 -0.46 -14.49
N TRP A 524 31.39 -0.79 -14.72
CA TRP A 524 30.95 -2.00 -15.41
C TRP A 524 29.99 -1.65 -16.54
N GLY A 525 30.18 -2.24 -17.71
CA GLY A 525 29.20 -2.25 -18.80
C GLY A 525 28.37 -3.52 -18.76
N CYS A 526 27.05 -3.40 -18.95
CA CYS A 526 26.11 -4.52 -19.01
C CYS A 526 25.20 -4.43 -20.22
#